data_AF-A0A0E3WEK3-F1
#
_entry.id   AF-A0A0E3WEK3-F1
#
_cell.length_a   1.000
_cell.length_b   1.000
_cell.length_c   1.000
_cell.angle_alpha   90.00
_cell.angle_beta   90.00
_cell.angle_gamma   90.00
#
_symmetry.space_group_name_H-M   'P 1'
#
loop_
_entity.id
_entity.type
_entity.pdbx_description
1 polymer ?
#
loop_
_entity_poly.entity_id
_entity_poly.type
_entity_poly.pdbx_seq_one_letter_code
_entity_poly.pdbx_strand_id
1 'polypeptide(L)'
;MLTIALIFLFYVLLTVVSINSLLSLPVPLFLGMIYLVPIVVNSLITILQKENKKKLLYSLLSPAAAFLFYISFAFFTMKSGVWLEFVQANTVSTADMSVDVAENLLSIEQILFAVLAYLSPSAVCYFFSRTSQLNTNKGVTYA
;
A
#
# COMPACT_ATOMS: atom_id res chain seq x y z
N MET A 1 3.73 10.18 18.44
CA MET A 1 3.41 8.79 18.83
C MET A 1 1.97 8.43 18.49
N LEU A 2 0.97 9.25 18.85
CA LEU A 2 -0.44 8.99 18.50
C LEU A 2 -0.66 8.71 17.00
N THR A 3 -0.14 9.55 16.10
CA THR A 3 -0.30 9.37 14.64
C THR A 3 0.28 8.04 14.15
N ILE A 4 1.43 7.61 14.70
CA ILE A 4 2.04 6.32 14.34
C ILE A 4 1.11 5.18 14.77
N ALA A 5 0.59 5.21 15.99
CA ALA A 5 -0.36 4.21 16.47
C ALA A 5 -1.62 4.14 15.60
N LEU A 6 -2.14 5.29 15.15
CA LEU A 6 -3.30 5.35 14.25
C LEU A 6 -3.00 4.74 12.87
N ILE A 7 -1.80 4.92 12.33
CA ILE A 7 -1.39 4.29 11.06
C ILE A 7 -1.37 2.77 11.19
N PHE A 8 -0.78 2.26 12.27
CA PHE A 8 -0.76 0.82 12.53
C PHE A 8 -2.18 0.27 12.73
N LEU A 9 -3.01 0.96 13.52
CA LEU A 9 -4.40 0.57 13.73
C LEU A 9 -5.17 0.52 12.40
N PHE A 10 -4.99 1.52 11.53
CA PHE A 10 -5.60 1.55 10.21
C PHE A 10 -5.22 0.31 9.38
N TYR A 11 -3.92 -0.03 9.31
CA TYR A 11 -3.46 -1.19 8.54
C TYR A 11 -3.88 -2.53 9.15
N VAL A 12 -4.00 -2.62 10.49
CA VAL A 12 -4.58 -3.79 11.16
C VAL A 12 -6.05 -3.95 10.77
N LEU A 13 -6.85 -2.89 10.83
CA LEU A 13 -8.25 -2.92 10.41
C LEU A 13 -8.37 -3.27 8.92
N LEU A 14 -7.53 -2.69 8.07
CA LEU A 14 -7.50 -3.00 6.64
C LEU A 14 -7.18 -4.48 6.40
N THR A 15 -6.26 -5.07 7.17
CA THR A 15 -5.96 -6.52 7.12
C THR A 15 -7.22 -7.33 7.41
N VAL A 16 -7.89 -7.03 8.53
CA VAL A 16 -9.10 -7.75 8.95
C VAL A 16 -10.19 -7.63 7.90
N VAL A 17 -10.47 -6.42 7.42
CA VAL A 17 -11.50 -6.19 6.39
C VAL A 17 -11.15 -6.92 5.10
N SER A 18 -9.89 -6.87 4.64
CA SER A 18 -9.46 -7.53 3.39
C SER A 18 -9.59 -9.04 3.46
N ILE A 19 -9.23 -9.66 4.59
CA ILE A 19 -9.39 -11.11 4.78
C ILE A 19 -10.88 -11.50 4.75
N ASN A 20 -11.73 -10.80 5.50
CA ASN A 20 -13.15 -11.16 5.61
C ASN A 20 -13.95 -10.90 4.32
N SER A 21 -13.48 -10.00 3.45
CA SER A 21 -14.19 -9.61 2.23
C SER A 21 -13.63 -10.24 0.95
N LEU A 22 -12.56 -11.04 1.05
CA LEU A 22 -11.80 -11.56 -0.09
C LEU A 22 -12.69 -12.27 -1.13
N LEU A 23 -13.56 -13.18 -0.72
CA LEU A 23 -14.42 -13.95 -1.63
C LEU A 23 -15.68 -13.19 -2.07
N SER A 24 -15.99 -12.07 -1.42
CA SER A 24 -17.20 -11.27 -1.71
C SER A 24 -16.94 -10.13 -2.69
N LEU A 25 -15.67 -9.76 -2.90
CA LEU A 25 -15.28 -8.64 -3.73
C LEU A 25 -14.75 -9.10 -5.09
N PRO A 26 -15.08 -8.39 -6.18
CA PRO A 26 -14.48 -8.66 -7.48
C PRO A 26 -13.00 -8.27 -7.48
N VAL A 27 -12.21 -8.95 -8.32
CA VAL A 27 -10.75 -8.78 -8.40
C VAL A 27 -10.29 -7.32 -8.46
N PRO A 28 -10.88 -6.41 -9.27
CA PRO A 28 -10.40 -5.03 -9.35
C PRO A 28 -10.56 -4.25 -8.04
N LEU A 29 -11.66 -4.45 -7.30
CA LEU A 29 -11.89 -3.81 -6.01
C LEU A 29 -10.89 -4.31 -4.98
N PHE A 30 -10.61 -5.61 -5.00
CA PHE A 30 -9.63 -6.22 -4.13
C PHE A 30 -8.20 -5.72 -4.41
N LEU A 31 -7.78 -5.63 -5.68
CA LEU A 31 -6.51 -5.01 -6.05
C LEU A 31 -6.44 -3.54 -5.61
N GLY A 32 -7.56 -2.82 -5.70
CA GLY A 32 -7.69 -1.47 -5.17
C GLY A 32 -7.44 -1.42 -3.65
N MET A 33 -8.01 -2.34 -2.90
CA MET A 33 -7.80 -2.41 -1.44
C MET A 33 -6.37 -2.77 -1.05
N ILE A 34 -5.75 -3.72 -1.75
CA ILE A 34 -4.38 -4.15 -1.42
C ILE A 34 -3.34 -3.13 -1.86
N TYR A 35 -3.43 -2.63 -3.09
CA TYR A 35 -2.36 -1.80 -3.63
C TYR A 35 -2.70 -0.31 -3.61
N LEU A 36 -3.87 0.07 -4.11
CA LEU A 36 -4.22 1.47 -4.33
C LEU A 36 -4.50 2.23 -3.02
N VAL A 37 -5.24 1.63 -2.08
CA VAL A 37 -5.56 2.24 -0.79
C VAL A 37 -4.29 2.55 0.00
N PRO A 38 -3.33 1.62 0.19
CA PRO A 38 -2.09 1.95 0.88
C PRO A 38 -1.26 3.00 0.16
N ILE A 39 -1.21 3.00 -1.18
CA ILE A 39 -0.51 4.05 -1.95
C ILE A 39 -1.07 5.44 -1.63
N VAL A 40 -2.41 5.58 -1.68
CA VAL A 40 -3.08 6.85 -1.40
C VAL A 40 -2.84 7.28 0.04
N VAL A 41 -3.04 6.37 1.00
CA VAL A 41 -2.89 6.67 2.43
C VAL A 41 -1.45 7.06 2.77
N ASN A 42 -0.45 6.31 2.29
CA ASN A 42 0.96 6.61 2.51
C ASN A 42 1.36 7.98 1.94
N SER A 43 0.86 8.30 0.75
CA SER A 43 1.12 9.57 0.08
C SER A 43 0.50 10.74 0.85
N LEU A 44 -0.77 10.61 1.26
CA LEU A 44 -1.47 11.62 2.07
C LEU A 44 -0.78 11.86 3.41
N ILE A 45 -0.45 10.79 4.15
CA ILE A 45 0.24 10.89 5.43
C ILE A 45 1.55 11.66 5.28
N THR A 46 2.30 11.41 4.21
CA THR A 46 3.56 12.09 3.91
C THR A 46 3.34 13.57 3.60
N ILE A 47 2.40 13.89 2.71
CA ILE A 47 2.12 15.29 2.29
C ILE A 47 1.63 16.14 3.47
N LEU A 48 0.83 15.57 4.37
CA LEU A 48 0.27 16.27 5.52
C LEU A 48 1.32 16.67 6.59
N GLN A 49 2.53 16.10 6.54
CA GLN A 49 3.59 16.47 7.47
C GLN A 49 4.23 17.81 7.09
N LYS A 50 4.20 18.77 8.02
CA LYS A 50 4.80 20.09 7.82
C LYS A 50 6.32 20.07 7.99
N GLU A 51 6.81 19.36 9.00
CA GLU A 51 8.24 19.28 9.33
C GLU A 51 8.97 18.27 8.46
N ASN A 52 10.10 18.66 7.86
CA ASN A 52 10.88 17.79 6.97
C ASN A 52 11.38 16.49 7.62
N LYS A 53 11.77 16.53 8.91
CA LYS A 53 12.19 15.34 9.65
C LYS A 53 11.03 14.35 9.81
N LYS A 54 9.86 14.83 10.22
CA LYS A 54 8.65 14.00 10.34
C LYS A 54 8.24 13.47 8.98
N LYS A 55 8.26 14.32 7.95
CA LYS A 55 7.93 13.92 6.59
C LYS A 55 8.77 12.75 6.09
N LEU A 56 10.10 12.80 6.28
CA LEU A 56 11.00 11.70 5.94
C LEU A 56 10.67 10.44 6.76
N LEU A 57 10.44 10.60 8.07
CA LEU A 57 10.10 9.47 8.94
C LEU A 57 8.81 8.78 8.47
N TYR A 58 7.74 9.55 8.22
CA TYR A 58 6.45 9.01 7.79
C TYR A 58 6.47 8.49 6.35
N SER A 59 7.31 9.04 5.47
CA SER A 59 7.48 8.52 4.12
C SER A 59 8.12 7.13 4.07
N LEU A 60 8.75 6.69 5.18
CA LEU A 60 9.32 5.36 5.33
C LEU A 60 8.44 4.46 6.21
N LEU A 61 7.96 4.99 7.34
CA LEU A 61 7.21 4.22 8.33
C LEU A 61 5.82 3.83 7.82
N SER A 62 5.13 4.70 7.09
CA SER A 62 3.80 4.38 6.57
C SER A 62 3.84 3.28 5.50
N PRO A 63 4.75 3.33 4.50
CA PRO A 63 4.97 2.19 3.60
C PRO A 63 5.42 0.91 4.29
N ALA A 64 6.24 0.99 5.36
CA ALA A 64 6.61 -0.19 6.12
C ALA A 64 5.40 -0.83 6.82
N ALA A 65 4.48 -0.04 7.38
CA ALA A 65 3.24 -0.55 7.95
C ALA A 65 2.30 -1.15 6.88
N ALA A 66 2.22 -0.53 5.70
CA ALA A 66 1.50 -1.10 4.55
C ALA A 66 2.08 -2.44 4.11
N PHE A 67 3.40 -2.57 4.10
CA PHE A 67 4.07 -3.82 3.78
C PHE A 67 3.75 -4.91 4.81
N LEU A 68 3.74 -4.59 6.10
CA LEU A 68 3.30 -5.53 7.15
C LEU A 68 1.82 -5.94 6.97
N PHE A 69 0.95 -5.02 6.55
CA PHE A 69 -0.42 -5.36 6.14
C PHE A 69 -0.42 -6.41 5.02
N TYR A 70 0.34 -6.18 3.95
CA TYR A 70 0.42 -7.10 2.82
C TYR A 70 0.92 -8.49 3.25
N ILE A 71 2.01 -8.54 4.02
CA ILE A 71 2.58 -9.80 4.50
C ILE A 71 1.60 -10.54 5.42
N SER A 72 0.94 -9.83 6.34
CA SER A 72 -0.05 -10.43 7.24
C SER A 72 -1.24 -10.97 6.45
N PHE A 73 -1.78 -10.18 5.53
CA PHE A 73 -2.86 -10.57 4.64
C PHE A 73 -2.50 -11.84 3.86
N ALA A 74 -1.35 -11.82 3.16
CA ALA A 74 -0.89 -12.94 2.34
C ALA A 74 -0.69 -14.19 3.20
N PHE A 75 -0.02 -14.06 4.36
CA PHE A 75 0.21 -15.19 5.26
C PHE A 75 -1.10 -15.83 5.75
N PHE A 76 -2.05 -15.04 6.23
CA PHE A 76 -3.30 -15.59 6.78
C PHE A 76 -4.21 -16.17 5.69
N THR A 77 -4.33 -15.52 4.53
CA THR A 77 -5.19 -16.01 3.44
C THR A 77 -4.61 -17.24 2.74
N MET A 78 -3.29 -17.30 2.56
CA MET A 78 -2.64 -18.50 2.03
C MET A 78 -2.71 -19.66 3.02
N LYS A 79 -2.46 -19.41 4.32
CA LYS A 79 -2.52 -20.47 5.35
C LYS A 79 -3.92 -21.04 5.54
N SER A 80 -4.96 -20.21 5.40
CA SER A 80 -6.36 -20.65 5.52
C SER A 80 -6.91 -21.29 4.23
N GLY A 81 -6.19 -21.22 3.11
CA GLY A 81 -6.65 -21.73 1.81
C GLY A 81 -7.60 -20.79 1.07
N VAL A 82 -8.13 -19.74 1.73
CA VAL A 82 -9.07 -18.78 1.13
C VAL A 82 -8.46 -18.06 -0.08
N TRP A 83 -7.14 -17.82 -0.08
CA TRP A 83 -6.46 -17.27 -1.26
C TRP A 83 -6.56 -18.18 -2.47
N LEU A 84 -6.40 -19.50 -2.28
CA LEU A 84 -6.48 -20.46 -3.38
C LEU A 84 -7.91 -20.55 -3.93
N GLU A 85 -8.91 -20.53 -3.05
CA GLU A 85 -10.33 -20.45 -3.46
C GLU A 85 -10.61 -19.20 -4.29
N PHE A 86 -10.08 -18.06 -3.87
CA PHE A 86 -10.19 -16.81 -4.61
C PHE A 86 -9.55 -16.90 -6.00
N VAL A 87 -8.34 -17.46 -6.09
CA VAL A 87 -7.64 -17.66 -7.38
C VAL A 87 -8.48 -18.55 -8.30
N GLN A 88 -8.94 -19.70 -7.81
CA GLN A 88 -9.75 -20.63 -8.62
C GLN A 88 -11.07 -20.02 -9.10
N ALA A 89 -11.72 -19.21 -8.27
CA ALA A 89 -12.98 -18.55 -8.63
C ALA A 89 -12.82 -17.44 -9.68
N ASN A 90 -11.62 -16.87 -9.83
CA ASN A 90 -11.39 -15.69 -10.65
C ASN A 90 -10.39 -15.90 -11.80
N THR A 91 -9.69 -17.03 -11.84
CA THR A 91 -8.89 -17.44 -13.00
C THR A 91 -9.84 -17.90 -14.09
N VAL A 92 -9.98 -17.09 -15.15
CA VAL A 92 -10.84 -17.39 -16.30
C VAL A 92 -9.94 -17.51 -17.53
N SER A 93 -10.05 -18.64 -18.22
CA SER A 93 -9.40 -18.87 -19.50
C SER A 93 -10.46 -19.07 -20.57
N THR A 94 -10.49 -18.16 -21.54
CA THR A 94 -11.28 -18.26 -22.78
C THR A 94 -10.35 -18.46 -23.97
N ALA A 95 -10.89 -18.83 -25.13
CA ALA A 95 -10.10 -19.06 -26.34
C ALA A 95 -9.24 -17.85 -26.76
N ASP A 96 -9.65 -16.63 -26.38
CA ASP A 96 -8.99 -15.38 -26.78
C ASP A 96 -8.29 -14.63 -25.63
N MET A 97 -8.61 -14.95 -24.36
CA MET A 97 -8.10 -14.22 -23.20
C MET A 97 -8.02 -15.11 -21.96
N SER A 98 -6.87 -15.10 -21.28
CA SER A 98 -6.70 -15.65 -19.93
C SER A 98 -6.41 -14.55 -18.91
N VAL A 99 -7.03 -14.67 -17.74
CA VAL A 99 -6.70 -13.87 -16.56
C VAL A 99 -6.17 -14.83 -15.51
N ASP A 100 -4.87 -14.78 -15.25
CA ASP A 100 -4.21 -15.61 -14.25
C ASP A 100 -3.91 -14.78 -12.99
N VAL A 101 -4.41 -15.25 -11.86
CA VAL A 101 -4.10 -14.67 -10.54
C VAL A 101 -2.97 -15.47 -9.91
N ALA A 102 -1.94 -14.78 -9.40
CA ALA A 102 -0.78 -15.43 -8.80
C ALA A 102 -1.17 -16.26 -7.57
N GLU A 103 -0.88 -17.57 -7.60
CA GLU A 103 -1.19 -18.48 -6.49
C GLU A 103 -0.36 -18.18 -5.23
N ASN A 104 0.85 -17.67 -5.38
CA ASN A 104 1.75 -17.37 -4.27
C ASN A 104 1.99 -15.87 -4.10
N LEU A 105 1.25 -15.25 -3.18
CA LEU A 105 1.41 -13.84 -2.80
C LEU A 105 2.74 -13.53 -2.09
N LEU A 106 3.39 -14.55 -1.53
CA LEU A 106 4.68 -14.44 -0.84
C LEU A 106 5.86 -14.82 -1.75
N SER A 107 5.63 -14.97 -3.05
CA SER A 107 6.70 -15.07 -4.03
C SER A 107 7.55 -13.80 -4.03
N ILE A 108 8.83 -13.93 -4.36
CA ILE A 108 9.81 -12.84 -4.31
C ILE A 108 9.37 -11.70 -5.22
N GLU A 109 8.83 -12.03 -6.40
CA GLU A 109 8.33 -11.09 -7.39
C GLU A 109 7.18 -10.24 -6.82
N GLN A 110 6.23 -10.88 -6.15
CA GLN A 110 5.07 -10.20 -5.54
C GLN A 110 5.49 -9.33 -4.35
N ILE A 111 6.42 -9.82 -3.53
CA ILE A 111 6.97 -9.05 -2.41
C ILE A 111 7.70 -7.80 -2.91
N LEU A 112 8.58 -7.96 -3.92
CA LEU A 112 9.30 -6.83 -4.51
C LEU A 112 8.33 -5.83 -5.14
N PHE A 113 7.31 -6.31 -5.85
CA PHE A 113 6.27 -5.46 -6.40
C PHE A 113 5.55 -4.67 -5.30
N ALA A 114 5.11 -5.31 -4.21
CA ALA A 114 4.43 -4.64 -3.10
C ALA A 114 5.33 -3.58 -2.43
N VAL A 115 6.60 -3.90 -2.18
CA VAL A 115 7.57 -2.94 -1.60
C VAL A 115 7.72 -1.71 -2.49
N LEU A 116 7.94 -1.92 -3.79
CA LEU A 116 8.07 -0.81 -4.75
C LEU A 116 6.76 0.00 -4.84
N ALA A 117 5.62 -0.67 -4.93
CA ALA A 117 4.31 -0.04 -5.01
C ALA A 117 4.05 0.87 -3.80
N TYR A 118 4.40 0.46 -2.59
CA TYR A 118 4.16 1.28 -1.39
C TYR A 118 5.23 2.35 -1.16
N LEU A 119 6.50 2.03 -1.41
CA LEU A 119 7.62 2.92 -1.10
C LEU A 119 7.83 4.00 -2.17
N SER A 120 7.74 3.65 -3.45
CA SER A 120 8.07 4.58 -4.54
C SER A 120 7.18 5.82 -4.55
N PRO A 121 5.84 5.74 -4.49
CA PRO A 121 4.98 6.93 -4.45
C PRO A 121 5.23 7.79 -3.21
N SER A 122 5.47 7.16 -2.07
CA SER A 122 5.78 7.83 -0.81
C SER A 122 7.10 8.61 -0.88
N ALA A 123 8.15 7.99 -1.45
CA ALA A 123 9.43 8.65 -1.70
C ALA A 123 9.29 9.82 -2.67
N VAL A 124 8.55 9.62 -3.77
CA VAL A 124 8.24 10.68 -4.74
C VAL A 124 7.54 11.86 -4.07
N CYS A 125 6.51 11.61 -3.25
CA CYS A 125 5.81 12.66 -2.49
C CYS A 125 6.74 13.40 -1.53
N TYR A 126 7.65 12.69 -0.86
CA TYR A 126 8.66 13.31 0.00
C TYR A 126 9.56 14.27 -0.80
N PHE A 127 10.12 13.83 -1.92
CA PHE A 127 11.02 14.65 -2.73
C PHE A 127 10.31 15.87 -3.34
N PHE A 128 9.13 15.69 -3.94
CA PHE A 128 8.37 16.81 -4.51
C PHE A 128 8.03 17.87 -3.46
N SER A 129 7.54 17.42 -2.32
CA SER A 129 7.13 18.36 -1.27
C SER A 129 8.33 19.04 -0.59
N ARG A 130 9.51 18.41 -0.56
CA ARG A 130 10.77 19.07 -0.12
C ARG A 130 11.20 20.16 -1.11
N THR A 131 11.18 19.88 -2.40
CA THR A 131 11.54 20.85 -3.44
C THR A 131 10.59 22.06 -3.44
N SER A 132 9.29 21.83 -3.24
CA SER A 132 8.31 22.92 -3.15
C SER A 132 8.61 23.89 -2.00
N GLN A 133 8.94 23.39 -0.80
CA GLN A 133 9.27 24.23 0.36
C GLN A 133 10.56 25.04 0.17
N LEU A 134 11.55 24.49 -0.52
CA LEU A 134 12.80 25.20 -0.82
C LEU A 134 12.57 26.39 -1.75
N ASN A 135 11.64 26.27 -2.70
CA ASN A 135 11.30 27.35 -3.63
C ASN A 135 10.46 28.45 -2.96
N THR A 136 9.55 28.11 -2.04
CA THR A 136 8.78 29.11 -1.28
C THR A 136 9.69 29.97 -0.40
N ASN A 137 10.67 29.37 0.29
CA ASN A 137 11.57 30.10 1.18
C ASN A 137 12.53 31.07 0.44
N LYS A 138 12.89 30.78 -0.82
CA LYS A 138 13.71 31.68 -1.65
C LYS A 138 12.95 32.93 -2.11
N GLY A 139 11.61 32.87 -2.20
CA GLY A 139 10.78 34.01 -2.59
C GLY A 139 10.55 35.02 -1.47
N VAL A 140 10.75 34.64 -0.20
CA VAL A 140 10.52 35.50 0.97
C VAL A 140 11.74 36.37 1.32
N THR A 141 12.93 36.03 0.81
CA THR A 141 14.18 36.78 1.05
C THR A 141 14.37 38.03 0.17
N TYR A 142 13.38 38.41 -0.65
CA TYR A 142 13.46 39.57 -1.55
C TYR A 142 12.36 40.63 -1.30
N ALA A 143 11.74 40.65 -0.13
CA ALA A 143 10.77 41.67 0.27
C ALA A 143 11.35 42.62 1.33
#